data_AF-A0A4Q3T5Q1-F1
#
_entry.id   AF-A0A4Q3T5Q1-F1
#
_cell.length_a   1.000
_cell.length_b   1.000
_cell.length_c   1.000
_cell.angle_alpha   90.00
_cell.angle_beta   90.00
_cell.angle_gamma   90.00
#
_symmetry.space_group_name_H-M   'P 1'
#
loop_
_entity.id
_entity.type
_entity.pdbx_description
1 polymer ?
#
loop_
_entity_poly.entity_id
_entity_poly.type
_entity_poly.pdbx_seq_one_letter_code
_entity_poly.pdbx_strand_id
1 'polypeptide(L)'
;MAKAEQRFPSLAGILLGLGLGGFFDGIVLHQVLQWHHMVTSAGYPADSLANLEFNMMLDGLFHAATYVLTTAGLIILWRSARKPHIMWSAKLLFATMLIGFGLFNLVEGVVNHQLLGLHHVNETVPREQWVYWDIAAISAMATSLPWSTWSGSPMNGTGMSATAPSISFAISSSPASRQSLPAQASTARMKWAPEWDRPVVQRIVLHRASFPSRCPRMAHAPNAISVRR
;
A
#
# COMPACT_ATOMS: atom_id res chain seq x y z
N MET A 1 36.48 33.98 7.34
CA MET A 1 35.19 33.86 6.62
C MET A 1 34.51 32.59 7.09
N ALA A 2 33.41 32.69 7.83
CA ALA A 2 32.64 31.52 8.26
C ALA A 2 32.04 30.84 7.02
N LYS A 3 32.34 29.56 6.84
CA LYS A 3 31.77 28.75 5.77
C LYS A 3 30.27 28.62 6.08
N ALA A 4 29.41 29.26 5.29
CA ALA A 4 27.98 29.14 5.46
C ALA A 4 27.60 27.67 5.20
N GLU A 5 27.41 26.88 6.26
CA GLU A 5 26.87 25.53 6.13
C GLU A 5 25.50 25.61 5.46
N GLN A 6 25.31 24.83 4.40
CA GLN A 6 24.02 24.77 3.73
C GLN A 6 23.07 23.90 4.55
N ARG A 7 21.94 24.50 4.93
CA ARG A 7 20.86 23.84 5.68
C ARG A 7 20.31 22.63 4.90
N PHE A 8 19.80 21.66 5.66
CA PHE A 8 19.14 20.47 5.12
C PHE A 8 17.99 20.84 4.14
N PRO A 9 17.83 20.12 3.01
CA PRO A 9 16.81 20.44 2.00
C PRO A 9 15.41 19.99 2.44
N SER A 10 14.80 20.68 3.40
CA SER A 10 13.49 20.32 3.98
C SER A 10 12.37 20.22 2.94
N LEU A 11 12.40 21.06 1.90
CA LEU A 11 11.42 21.02 0.80
C LEU A 11 11.43 19.67 0.07
N ALA A 12 12.61 19.05 -0.08
CA ALA A 12 12.71 17.73 -0.71
C ALA A 12 11.97 16.67 0.10
N GLY A 13 12.16 16.67 1.43
CA GLY A 13 11.45 15.75 2.32
C GLY A 13 9.94 16.00 2.33
N ILE A 14 9.49 17.26 2.38
CA ILE A 14 8.06 17.60 2.34
C ILE A 14 7.40 17.12 1.04
N LEU A 15 8.03 17.35 -0.12
CA LEU A 15 7.49 16.90 -1.41
C LEU A 15 7.47 15.37 -1.54
N LEU A 16 8.51 14.69 -1.05
CA LEU A 16 8.52 13.23 -0.94
C LEU A 16 7.40 12.73 -0.03
N GLY A 17 7.18 13.38 1.12
CA GLY A 17 6.10 13.08 2.04
C GLY A 17 4.71 13.23 1.42
N LEU A 18 4.47 14.35 0.73
CA LEU A 18 3.22 14.61 0.01
C LEU A 18 2.94 13.53 -1.05
N GLY A 19 3.96 13.21 -1.85
CA GLY A 19 3.86 12.18 -2.88
C GLY A 19 3.60 10.79 -2.31
N LEU A 20 4.32 10.39 -1.25
CA LEU A 20 4.10 9.11 -0.56
C LEU A 20 2.75 9.04 0.15
N GLY A 21 2.28 10.16 0.72
CA GLY A 21 0.93 10.27 1.27
C GLY A 21 -0.13 10.00 0.23
N GLY A 22 -0.03 10.67 -0.92
CA GLY A 22 -0.97 10.43 -2.01
C GLY A 22 -0.86 9.03 -2.62
N PHE A 23 0.34 8.44 -2.70
CA PHE A 23 0.45 7.02 -3.09
C PHE A 23 -0.21 6.09 -2.09
N PHE A 24 -0.07 6.34 -0.79
CA PHE A 24 -0.71 5.53 0.22
C PHE A 24 -2.23 5.59 0.08
N ASP A 25 -2.79 6.79 -0.02
CA ASP A 25 -4.22 7.00 -0.25
C ASP A 25 -4.70 6.35 -1.56
N GLY A 26 -4.06 6.66 -2.68
CA GLY A 26 -4.45 6.15 -3.98
C GLY A 26 -4.26 4.64 -4.16
N ILE A 27 -3.21 4.05 -3.61
CA ILE A 27 -2.99 2.59 -3.76
C ILE A 27 -3.76 1.84 -2.68
N VAL A 28 -3.57 2.21 -1.41
CA VAL A 28 -4.12 1.43 -0.31
C VAL A 28 -5.61 1.69 -0.17
N LEU A 29 -6.04 2.95 -0.15
CA LEU A 29 -7.44 3.27 0.12
C LEU A 29 -8.30 3.15 -1.15
N HIS A 30 -7.86 3.66 -2.30
CA HIS A 30 -8.69 3.59 -3.52
C HIS A 30 -8.66 2.23 -4.21
N GLN A 31 -7.49 1.57 -4.28
CA GLN A 31 -7.33 0.38 -5.13
C GLN A 31 -7.37 -0.93 -4.34
N VAL A 32 -6.64 -1.02 -3.22
CA VAL A 32 -6.56 -2.27 -2.43
C VAL A 32 -7.80 -2.44 -1.56
N LEU A 33 -8.14 -1.41 -0.78
CA LEU A 33 -9.26 -1.44 0.13
C LEU A 33 -10.56 -0.98 -0.52
N GLN A 34 -10.46 -0.18 -1.59
CA GLN A 34 -11.60 0.39 -2.31
C GLN A 34 -12.58 1.09 -1.36
N TRP A 35 -12.02 1.77 -0.36
CA TRP A 35 -12.79 2.46 0.67
C TRP A 35 -13.50 3.68 0.12
N HIS A 36 -12.88 4.34 -0.85
CA HIS A 36 -13.40 5.50 -1.56
C HIS A 36 -12.69 5.62 -2.91
N HIS A 37 -13.27 6.41 -3.82
CA HIS A 37 -12.57 6.87 -5.01
C HIS A 37 -12.68 8.38 -5.10
N MET A 38 -12.02 8.99 -6.09
CA MET A 38 -11.96 10.46 -6.22
C MET A 38 -13.31 11.19 -6.14
N VAL A 39 -14.39 10.63 -6.69
CA VAL A 39 -15.67 11.34 -6.87
C VAL A 39 -16.91 10.50 -6.50
N THR A 40 -16.75 9.50 -5.64
CA THR A 40 -17.85 8.58 -5.26
C THR A 40 -19.02 9.28 -4.58
N SER A 41 -18.77 10.33 -3.79
CA SER A 41 -19.81 11.17 -3.19
C SER A 41 -20.23 12.37 -4.05
N ALA A 42 -19.53 12.64 -5.16
CA ALA A 42 -19.80 13.76 -6.07
C ALA A 42 -20.78 13.43 -7.22
N GLY A 43 -21.63 12.41 -7.05
CA GLY A 43 -22.61 11.99 -8.06
C GLY A 43 -22.15 10.86 -8.98
N TYR A 44 -20.99 10.25 -8.71
CA TYR A 44 -20.46 9.09 -9.44
C TYR A 44 -20.21 7.90 -8.49
N PRO A 45 -21.27 7.35 -7.86
CA PRO A 45 -21.13 6.21 -6.96
C PRO A 45 -20.51 5.01 -7.67
N ALA A 46 -19.70 4.21 -6.96
CA ALA A 46 -19.00 3.04 -7.50
C ALA A 46 -19.94 1.81 -7.68
N ASP A 47 -21.16 2.03 -8.17
CA ASP A 47 -22.22 1.02 -8.33
C ASP A 47 -22.49 0.62 -9.78
N SER A 48 -21.81 1.27 -10.73
CA SER A 48 -21.91 0.98 -12.17
C SER A 48 -20.53 0.95 -12.81
N LEU A 49 -20.39 0.18 -13.90
CA LEU A 49 -19.13 0.09 -14.64
C LEU A 49 -18.66 1.45 -15.17
N ALA A 50 -19.58 2.28 -15.69
CA ALA A 50 -19.25 3.60 -16.20
C ALA A 50 -18.69 4.52 -15.11
N ASN A 51 -19.30 4.53 -13.92
CA ASN A 51 -18.80 5.32 -12.80
C ASN A 51 -17.47 4.77 -12.27
N LEU A 52 -17.28 3.44 -12.28
CA LEU A 52 -16.03 2.83 -11.86
C LEU A 52 -14.88 3.16 -12.83
N GLU A 53 -15.13 3.14 -14.14
CA GLU A 53 -14.16 3.57 -15.16
C GLU A 53 -13.77 5.04 -14.98
N PHE A 54 -14.75 5.91 -14.71
CA PHE A 54 -14.49 7.33 -14.48
C PHE A 54 -13.70 7.59 -13.20
N ASN A 55 -14.08 6.93 -12.10
CA ASN A 55 -13.32 6.98 -10.83
C ASN A 55 -11.91 6.43 -11.02
N MET A 56 -11.75 5.30 -11.72
CA MET A 56 -10.43 4.71 -12.00
C MET A 56 -9.54 5.65 -12.84
N MET A 57 -10.11 6.36 -13.81
CA MET A 57 -9.39 7.39 -14.57
C MET A 57 -8.92 8.53 -13.66
N LEU A 58 -9.79 9.03 -12.77
CA LEU A 58 -9.45 10.09 -11.83
C LEU A 58 -8.42 9.63 -10.79
N ASP A 59 -8.54 8.40 -10.29
CA ASP A 59 -7.54 7.77 -9.42
C ASP A 59 -6.18 7.71 -10.13
N GLY A 60 -6.17 7.37 -11.43
CA GLY A 60 -4.96 7.38 -12.25
C GLY A 60 -4.35 8.78 -12.42
N LEU A 61 -5.18 9.80 -12.64
CA LEU A 61 -4.72 11.20 -12.73
C LEU A 61 -4.16 11.69 -11.39
N PHE A 62 -4.79 11.29 -10.29
CA PHE A 62 -4.29 11.54 -8.96
C PHE A 62 -2.91 10.91 -8.75
N HIS A 63 -2.70 9.65 -9.14
CA HIS A 63 -1.38 9.00 -9.10
C HIS A 63 -0.36 9.72 -9.98
N ALA A 64 -0.76 10.25 -11.14
CA ALA A 64 0.14 11.05 -11.96
C ALA A 64 0.63 12.31 -11.22
N ALA A 65 -0.25 12.97 -10.46
CA ALA A 65 0.13 14.10 -9.61
C ALA A 65 1.07 13.68 -8.47
N THR A 66 0.86 12.54 -7.83
CA THR A 66 1.74 12.04 -6.76
C THR A 66 3.13 11.65 -7.30
N TYR A 67 3.21 11.12 -8.53
CA TYR A 67 4.48 10.94 -9.25
C TYR A 67 5.21 12.26 -9.43
N VAL A 68 4.53 13.32 -9.90
CA VAL A 68 5.15 14.64 -10.08
C VAL A 68 5.74 15.17 -8.78
N LEU A 69 5.00 15.11 -7.67
CA LEU A 69 5.47 15.54 -6.35
C LEU A 69 6.69 14.73 -5.89
N THR A 70 6.62 13.40 -6.03
CA THR A 70 7.69 12.48 -5.64
C THR A 70 8.96 12.73 -6.46
N THR A 71 8.82 12.85 -7.79
CA THR A 71 9.93 13.15 -8.69
C THR A 71 10.53 14.51 -8.41
N ALA A 72 9.73 15.55 -8.16
CA ALA A 72 10.23 16.87 -7.77
C ALA A 72 11.04 16.81 -6.47
N GLY A 73 10.53 16.10 -5.45
CA GLY A 73 11.24 15.86 -4.19
C GLY A 73 12.58 15.16 -4.40
N LEU A 74 12.60 14.08 -5.19
CA LEU A 74 13.81 13.36 -5.59
C LEU A 74 14.82 14.25 -6.32
N ILE A 75 14.37 15.07 -7.27
CA ILE A 75 15.25 15.98 -8.02
C ILE A 75 15.89 17.00 -7.08
N ILE A 76 15.12 17.60 -6.16
CA ILE A 76 15.64 18.59 -5.21
C ILE A 76 16.63 17.92 -4.25
N LEU A 77 16.31 16.71 -3.77
CA LEU A 77 17.20 15.93 -2.91
C LEU A 77 18.51 15.61 -3.62
N TRP A 78 18.43 15.10 -4.85
CA TRP A 78 19.57 14.77 -5.69
C TRP A 78 20.47 15.98 -5.98
N ARG A 79 19.87 17.12 -6.37
CA ARG A 79 20.62 18.35 -6.63
C ARG A 79 21.29 18.88 -5.38
N SER A 80 20.64 18.76 -4.22
CA SER A 80 21.21 19.13 -2.93
C SER A 80 22.39 18.22 -2.58
N ALA A 81 22.30 16.92 -2.86
CA ALA A 81 23.38 15.97 -2.61
C ALA A 81 24.67 16.21 -3.37
N ARG A 82 24.61 16.95 -4.48
CA ARG A 82 25.77 17.33 -5.28
C ARG A 82 26.47 18.59 -4.76
N LYS A 83 25.90 19.29 -3.78
CA LYS A 83 26.49 20.51 -3.22
C LYS A 83 27.47 20.16 -2.09
N PRO A 84 28.65 20.80 -2.03
CA PRO A 84 29.56 20.63 -0.91
C PRO A 84 28.99 21.31 0.35
N HIS A 85 29.30 20.76 1.52
CA HIS A 85 28.96 21.33 2.84
C HIS A 85 27.45 21.34 3.20
N ILE A 86 26.68 20.36 2.72
CA ILE A 86 25.35 20.08 3.27
C ILE A 86 25.47 19.23 4.53
N MET A 87 24.75 19.61 5.58
CA MET A 87 24.53 18.77 6.75
C MET A 87 23.41 17.78 6.48
N TRP A 88 23.77 16.51 6.30
CA TRP A 88 22.81 15.43 6.12
C TRP A 88 22.27 14.94 7.46
N SER A 89 20.96 14.71 7.53
CA SER A 89 20.31 14.13 8.69
C SER A 89 19.14 13.26 8.23
N ALA A 90 19.26 11.96 8.44
CA ALA A 90 18.16 11.01 8.21
C ALA A 90 16.94 11.36 9.07
N LYS A 91 17.17 11.87 10.28
CA LYS A 91 16.11 12.33 11.19
C LYS A 91 15.32 13.50 10.59
N LEU A 92 16.01 14.50 10.04
CA LEU A 92 15.35 15.64 9.39
C LEU A 92 14.65 15.22 8.10
N LEU A 93 15.23 14.31 7.32
CA LEU A 93 14.58 13.77 6.13
C LEU A 93 13.27 13.07 6.50
N PHE A 94 13.31 12.15 7.47
CA PHE A 94 12.12 11.45 7.93
C PHE A 94 11.08 12.40 8.55
N ALA A 95 11.52 13.39 9.33
CA ALA A 95 10.63 14.40 9.90
C ALA A 95 9.91 15.20 8.82
N THR A 96 10.64 15.69 7.82
CA THR A 96 10.06 16.49 6.75
C THR A 96 9.19 15.67 5.82
N MET A 97 9.49 14.38 5.62
CA MET A 97 8.59 13.43 4.95
C MET A 97 7.31 13.19 5.75
N LEU A 98 7.38 12.99 7.07
CA LEU A 98 6.18 12.87 7.90
C LEU A 98 5.32 14.13 7.88
N ILE A 99 5.94 15.32 7.89
CA ILE A 99 5.22 16.59 7.74
C ILE A 99 4.51 16.64 6.39
N GLY A 100 5.18 16.26 5.29
CA GLY A 100 4.57 16.21 3.97
C GLY A 100 3.43 15.19 3.88
N PHE A 101 3.61 14.01 4.46
CA PHE A 101 2.57 12.97 4.52
C PHE A 101 1.36 13.45 5.32
N GLY A 102 1.60 14.06 6.48
CA GLY A 102 0.56 14.72 7.25
C GLY A 102 -0.17 15.75 6.40
N LEU A 103 0.57 16.72 5.84
CA LEU A 103 -0.01 17.82 5.06
C LEU A 103 -0.90 17.32 3.93
N PHE A 104 -0.51 16.22 3.27
CA PHE A 104 -1.36 15.55 2.29
C PHE A 104 -2.72 15.18 2.92
N ASN A 105 -2.73 14.43 4.02
CA ASN A 105 -3.97 14.02 4.71
C ASN A 105 -4.84 15.21 5.15
N LEU A 106 -4.24 16.34 5.57
CA LEU A 106 -5.02 17.53 5.91
C LEU A 106 -5.64 18.19 4.68
N VAL A 107 -4.86 18.37 3.61
CA VAL A 107 -5.38 19.01 2.40
C VAL A 107 -6.46 18.13 1.78
N GLU A 108 -6.22 16.83 1.69
CA GLU A 108 -7.15 15.83 1.19
C GLU A 108 -8.43 15.81 2.05
N GLY A 109 -8.32 15.57 3.36
CA GLY A 109 -9.47 15.51 4.25
C GLY A 109 -10.25 16.83 4.38
N VAL A 110 -9.59 17.99 4.39
CA VAL A 110 -10.29 19.29 4.48
C VAL A 110 -10.90 19.66 3.14
N VAL A 111 -10.13 19.61 2.05
CA VAL A 111 -10.60 20.10 0.76
C VAL A 111 -11.58 19.12 0.13
N ASN A 112 -11.23 17.84 0.03
CA ASN A 112 -12.05 16.87 -0.68
C ASN A 112 -13.23 16.40 0.16
N HIS A 113 -13.05 16.11 1.45
CA HIS A 113 -14.15 15.54 2.26
C HIS A 113 -15.04 16.61 2.86
N GLN A 114 -14.46 17.67 3.44
CA GLN A 114 -15.24 18.67 4.17
C GLN A 114 -15.73 19.83 3.30
N LEU A 115 -14.89 20.35 2.39
CA LEU A 115 -15.26 21.52 1.57
C LEU A 115 -15.98 21.12 0.29
N LEU A 116 -15.46 20.13 -0.44
CA LEU A 116 -16.00 19.73 -1.74
C LEU A 116 -16.95 18.53 -1.64
N GLY A 117 -16.91 17.75 -0.56
CA GLY A 117 -17.74 16.56 -0.37
C GLY A 117 -17.57 15.52 -1.48
N LEU A 118 -16.36 15.41 -2.04
CA LEU A 118 -16.10 14.53 -3.18
C LEU A 118 -16.16 13.06 -2.80
N HIS A 119 -15.67 12.76 -1.60
CA HIS A 119 -15.70 11.44 -0.97
C HIS A 119 -15.42 11.56 0.53
N HIS A 120 -15.51 10.46 1.27
CA HIS A 120 -15.08 10.33 2.67
C HIS A 120 -14.02 9.23 2.80
N VAL A 121 -13.26 9.22 3.92
CA VAL A 121 -12.12 8.28 4.10
C VAL A 121 -12.53 6.80 4.01
N ASN A 122 -13.74 6.47 4.44
CA ASN A 122 -14.26 5.11 4.33
C ASN A 122 -15.77 5.13 4.06
N GLU A 123 -16.13 4.95 2.79
CA GLU A 123 -17.52 4.94 2.34
C GLU A 123 -18.14 3.54 2.38
N THR A 124 -17.38 2.51 2.76
CA THR A 124 -17.89 1.14 2.91
C THR A 124 -18.66 0.92 4.22
N VAL A 125 -18.51 1.83 5.19
CA VAL A 125 -19.26 1.81 6.45
C VAL A 125 -20.53 2.67 6.34
N PRO A 126 -21.53 2.48 7.24
CA PRO A 126 -22.71 3.32 7.27
C PRO A 126 -22.37 4.82 7.38
N ARG A 127 -23.19 5.66 6.74
CA ARG A 127 -22.93 7.10 6.57
C ARG A 127 -22.73 7.84 7.88
N GLU A 128 -23.44 7.45 8.93
CA GLU A 128 -23.31 8.00 10.28
C GLU A 128 -21.93 7.78 10.90
N GLN A 129 -21.11 6.86 10.34
CA GLN A 129 -19.77 6.54 10.82
C GLN A 129 -18.65 7.26 10.06
N TRP A 130 -18.92 7.88 8.91
CA TRP A 130 -17.90 8.52 8.07
C TRP A 130 -17.09 9.56 8.85
N VAL A 131 -17.77 10.36 9.68
CA VAL A 131 -17.14 11.40 10.51
C VAL A 131 -16.05 10.87 11.43
N TYR A 132 -16.16 9.62 11.93
CA TYR A 132 -15.14 9.05 12.81
C TYR A 132 -13.86 8.74 12.04
N TRP A 133 -13.98 8.29 10.79
CA TRP A 133 -12.84 8.01 9.92
C TRP A 133 -12.16 9.29 9.45
N ASP A 134 -12.94 10.31 9.08
CA ASP A 134 -12.41 11.62 8.70
C ASP A 134 -11.65 12.28 9.88
N ILE A 135 -12.21 12.22 11.09
CA ILE A 135 -11.53 12.72 12.30
C ILE A 135 -10.27 11.91 12.61
N ALA A 136 -10.30 10.59 12.45
CA ALA A 136 -9.13 9.75 12.67
C ALA A 136 -7.99 10.08 11.69
N ALA A 137 -8.30 10.30 10.42
CA ALA A 137 -7.33 10.72 9.40
C ALA A 137 -6.71 12.09 9.75
N ILE A 138 -7.52 13.08 10.12
CA ILE A 138 -7.05 14.40 10.54
C ILE A 138 -6.20 14.31 11.82
N SER A 139 -6.61 13.48 12.77
CA SER A 139 -5.90 13.27 14.04
C SER A 139 -4.55 12.58 13.84
N ALA A 140 -4.45 11.66 12.88
CA ALA A 140 -3.19 11.02 12.53
C ALA A 140 -2.13 12.06 12.10
N MET A 141 -2.53 13.14 11.40
CA MET A 141 -1.61 14.23 11.06
C MET A 141 -1.06 14.95 12.31
N ALA A 142 -1.85 15.17 13.35
CA ALA A 142 -1.38 15.87 14.55
C ALA A 142 -0.18 15.17 15.20
N THR A 143 -0.04 13.86 15.02
CA THR A 143 1.11 13.09 15.52
C THR A 143 2.41 13.28 14.73
N SER A 144 2.33 13.82 13.50
CA SER A 144 3.50 14.11 12.66
C SER A 144 4.20 15.43 13.04
N LEU A 145 3.49 16.37 13.68
CA LEU A 145 4.01 17.68 14.08
C LEU A 145 5.03 17.64 15.24
N PRO A 146 4.86 16.85 16.32
CA PRO A 146 5.84 16.74 17.41
C PRO A 146 7.21 16.24 16.97
N TRP A 147 7.30 15.47 15.87
CA TRP A 147 8.59 14.98 15.37
C TRP A 147 9.43 16.10 14.74
N SER A 148 8.80 17.21 14.35
CA SER A 148 9.48 18.41 13.84
C SER A 148 10.19 19.22 14.92
N THR A 149 9.74 19.13 16.19
CA THR A 149 10.26 19.92 17.31
C THR A 149 11.32 19.17 18.12
N TRP A 150 11.44 17.84 17.95
CA TRP A 150 12.53 17.04 18.55
C TRP A 150 13.86 17.22 17.80
N SER A 151 14.18 18.44 17.36
CA SER A 151 15.43 18.83 16.69
C SER A 151 16.39 19.60 17.61
N GLY A 152 16.11 19.68 18.92
CA GLY A 152 16.75 20.62 19.85
C GLY A 152 17.88 20.11 20.75
N SER A 153 18.34 18.86 20.66
CA SER A 153 19.47 18.39 21.47
C SER A 153 20.74 18.29 20.62
N PRO A 154 21.79 19.09 20.89
CA PRO A 154 23.09 18.87 20.28
C PRO A 154 23.63 17.54 20.82
N MET A 155 23.68 16.52 19.97
CA MET A 155 24.41 15.30 20.30
C MET A 155 25.91 15.63 20.21
N ASN A 156 26.51 15.89 21.38
CA ASN A 156 27.95 15.95 21.53
C ASN A 156 28.56 14.65 20.98
N GLY A 157 29.63 14.82 20.20
CA GLY A 157 30.25 13.76 19.43
C GLY A 157 30.82 12.65 20.32
N THR A 158 30.16 11.50 20.30
CA THR A 158 30.81 10.21 20.45
C THR A 158 30.34 9.34 19.29
N GLY A 159 31.30 8.79 18.55
CA GLY A 159 31.05 8.07 17.30
C GLY A 159 30.02 6.97 17.49
N MET A 160 28.84 7.15 16.92
CA MET A 160 27.90 6.05 16.71
C MET A 160 28.28 5.38 15.40
N SER A 161 28.96 4.24 15.53
CA SER A 161 29.01 3.23 14.48
C SER A 161 27.60 3.02 13.95
N ALA A 162 27.45 3.00 12.63
CA ALA A 162 26.18 2.79 11.96
C ALA A 162 25.70 1.35 12.22
N THR A 163 25.08 1.10 13.37
CA THR A 163 24.24 -0.08 13.57
C THR A 163 22.89 0.24 12.97
N ALA A 164 22.68 -0.22 11.74
CA ALA A 164 21.35 -0.32 11.17
C ALA A 164 20.43 -1.02 12.20
N PRO A 165 19.22 -0.53 12.46
CA PRO A 165 18.27 -1.28 13.26
C PRO A 165 17.87 -2.49 12.43
N SER A 166 18.47 -3.65 12.73
CA SER A 166 17.96 -4.93 12.27
C SER A 166 16.59 -5.11 12.90
N ILE A 167 15.53 -4.90 12.12
CA ILE A 167 14.19 -5.37 12.47
C ILE A 167 14.26 -6.90 12.35
N SER A 168 14.67 -7.56 13.42
CA SER A 168 14.51 -9.00 13.54
C SER A 168 13.02 -9.26 13.77
N PHE A 169 12.32 -9.68 12.71
CA PHE A 169 11.05 -10.36 12.86
C PHE A 169 11.30 -11.67 13.60
N ALA A 170 11.09 -11.67 14.92
CA ALA A 170 10.94 -12.92 15.66
C ALA A 170 9.62 -13.54 15.22
N ILE A 171 9.66 -14.41 14.21
CA ILE A 171 8.58 -15.36 13.97
C ILE A 171 8.60 -16.29 15.18
N SER A 172 7.76 -15.98 16.18
CA SER A 172 7.38 -16.94 17.20
C SER A 172 6.64 -18.08 16.49
N SER A 173 7.37 -19.12 16.09
CA SER A 173 6.75 -20.38 15.73
C SER A 173 6.27 -21.02 17.04
N SER A 174 5.03 -20.74 17.42
CA SER A 174 4.31 -21.64 18.31
C SER A 174 4.43 -23.06 17.75
N PRO A 175 4.84 -24.07 18.54
CA PRO A 175 4.79 -25.43 18.07
C PRO A 175 3.31 -25.80 17.95
N ALA A 176 2.75 -25.63 16.76
CA ALA A 176 1.50 -26.26 16.40
C ALA A 176 1.68 -27.75 16.66
N SER A 177 0.91 -28.25 17.62
CA SER A 177 0.77 -29.66 17.94
C SER A 177 0.67 -30.45 16.64
N ARG A 178 1.68 -31.28 16.39
CA ARG A 178 1.76 -32.12 15.20
C ARG A 178 0.77 -33.27 15.35
N GLN A 179 -0.52 -32.99 15.18
CA GLN A 179 -1.52 -34.04 15.00
C GLN A 179 -1.30 -34.62 13.59
N SER A 180 -0.77 -35.84 13.56
CA SER A 180 -0.72 -36.65 12.34
C SER A 180 -2.14 -36.97 11.90
N LEU A 181 -2.67 -36.20 10.95
CA LEU A 181 -3.90 -36.55 10.25
C LEU A 181 -3.66 -37.84 9.43
N PRO A 182 -4.58 -38.82 9.48
CA PRO A 182 -4.48 -40.00 8.62
C PRO A 182 -4.60 -39.56 7.15
N ALA A 183 -3.84 -40.20 6.26
CA ALA A 183 -3.90 -39.98 4.83
C ALA A 183 -5.29 -40.42 4.31
N GLN A 184 -6.25 -39.49 4.30
CA GLN A 184 -7.50 -39.68 3.59
C GLN A 184 -7.24 -39.44 2.11
N ALA A 185 -7.55 -40.43 1.28
CA ALA A 185 -7.60 -40.26 -0.17
C ALA A 185 -8.70 -39.23 -0.48
N SER A 186 -8.30 -37.99 -0.74
CA SER A 186 -9.21 -36.91 -1.11
C SER A 186 -9.66 -37.11 -2.56
N THR A 187 -10.86 -37.65 -2.74
CA THR A 187 -11.54 -37.65 -4.03
C THR A 187 -12.20 -36.29 -4.22
N ALA A 188 -11.55 -35.40 -5.00
CA ALA A 188 -12.16 -34.14 -5.41
C ALA A 188 -13.11 -34.39 -6.59
N ARG A 189 -14.41 -34.09 -6.41
CA ARG A 189 -15.42 -34.19 -7.47
C ARG A 189 -15.71 -32.78 -8.00
N MET A 190 -15.25 -32.48 -9.20
CA MET A 190 -15.47 -31.17 -9.84
C MET A 190 -16.68 -31.26 -10.77
N LYS A 191 -17.61 -30.31 -10.66
CA LYS A 191 -18.67 -30.11 -11.65
C LYS A 191 -18.17 -29.11 -12.70
N TRP A 192 -18.29 -29.46 -13.98
CA TRP A 192 -17.97 -28.55 -15.07
C TRP A 192 -19.08 -27.53 -15.26
N ALA A 193 -18.72 -26.32 -15.67
CA ALA A 193 -19.69 -25.28 -15.96
C ALA A 193 -20.47 -25.63 -17.25
N PRO A 194 -21.79 -25.36 -17.30
CA PRO A 194 -22.67 -25.84 -18.36
C PRO A 194 -22.37 -25.31 -19.76
N GLU A 195 -21.65 -24.20 -19.86
CA GLU A 195 -21.22 -23.56 -21.12
C GLU A 195 -20.00 -24.22 -21.77
N TRP A 196 -19.38 -25.21 -21.12
CA TRP A 196 -18.18 -25.87 -21.62
C TRP A 196 -18.52 -27.05 -22.51
N ASP A 197 -18.12 -26.95 -23.78
CA ASP A 197 -18.37 -28.01 -24.76
C ASP A 197 -17.48 -29.25 -24.50
N ARG A 198 -18.00 -30.44 -24.84
CA ARG A 198 -17.35 -31.73 -24.57
C ARG A 198 -15.90 -31.84 -25.04
N PRO A 199 -15.51 -31.32 -26.23
CA PRO A 199 -14.13 -31.40 -26.69
C PRO A 199 -13.14 -30.62 -25.80
N VAL A 200 -13.61 -29.53 -25.17
CA VAL A 200 -12.81 -28.69 -24.27
C VAL A 200 -12.55 -29.45 -22.97
N VAL A 201 -13.59 -30.03 -22.38
CA VAL A 201 -13.47 -30.85 -21.16
C VAL A 201 -12.54 -32.05 -21.39
N GLN A 202 -12.66 -32.71 -22.54
CA GLN A 202 -11.84 -33.88 -22.87
C GLN A 202 -10.36 -33.54 -23.04
N ARG A 203 -10.02 -32.39 -23.66
CA ARG A 203 -8.63 -31.90 -23.74
C ARG A 203 -8.02 -31.66 -22.36
N ILE A 204 -8.76 -31.10 -21.42
CA ILE A 204 -8.25 -30.78 -20.07
C ILE A 204 -7.99 -32.04 -19.27
N VAL A 205 -8.90 -33.01 -19.35
CA VAL A 205 -8.72 -34.32 -18.70
C VAL A 205 -7.47 -35.01 -19.24
N LEU A 206 -7.29 -35.03 -20.57
CA LEU A 206 -6.12 -35.65 -21.21
C LEU A 206 -4.82 -34.90 -20.87
N HIS A 207 -4.85 -33.56 -20.86
CA HIS A 207 -3.68 -32.76 -20.53
C HIS A 207 -3.24 -32.99 -19.07
N ARG A 208 -4.18 -33.10 -18.12
CA ARG A 208 -3.85 -33.40 -16.72
C ARG A 208 -3.31 -34.82 -16.52
N ALA A 209 -3.82 -35.81 -17.27
CA ALA A 209 -3.30 -37.18 -17.24
C ALA A 209 -1.84 -37.28 -17.73
N SER A 210 -1.38 -36.29 -18.51
CA SER A 210 -0.02 -36.23 -19.06
C SER A 210 1.03 -35.69 -18.07
N PHE A 211 0.62 -35.17 -16.91
CA PHE A 211 1.51 -34.63 -15.88
C PHE A 211 1.57 -35.57 -14.66
N PRO A 212 2.56 -36.46 -14.56
CA PRO A 212 2.79 -37.21 -13.33
C PRO A 212 3.16 -36.24 -12.20
N SER A 213 2.54 -36.42 -11.03
CA SER A 213 2.82 -35.63 -9.84
C SER A 213 4.29 -35.77 -9.44
N ARG A 214 5.04 -34.65 -9.37
CA ARG A 214 6.43 -34.61 -8.87
C ARG A 214 6.56 -34.87 -7.36
N CYS A 215 5.46 -35.22 -6.69
CA CYS A 215 5.41 -35.43 -5.25
C CYS A 215 5.61 -36.93 -4.95
N PRO A 216 6.71 -37.35 -4.30
CA PRO A 216 7.04 -38.77 -4.08
C PRO A 216 5.95 -39.54 -3.30
N ARG A 217 5.14 -38.83 -2.50
CA ARG A 217 4.08 -39.40 -1.67
C ARG A 217 2.80 -39.76 -2.44
N MET A 218 2.66 -39.35 -3.71
CA MET A 218 1.47 -39.62 -4.54
C MET A 218 1.70 -40.64 -5.67
N ALA A 219 2.90 -41.22 -5.78
CA ALA A 219 3.28 -42.12 -6.88
C ALA A 219 2.50 -43.46 -6.91
N HIS A 220 1.77 -43.82 -5.85
CA HIS A 220 1.00 -45.07 -5.74
C HIS A 220 -0.53 -44.88 -5.75
N ALA A 221 -1.03 -43.67 -6.02
CA ALA A 221 -2.48 -43.45 -6.10
C ALA A 221 -3.02 -43.91 -7.47
N PRO A 222 -4.06 -44.78 -7.53
CA PRO A 222 -4.65 -45.19 -8.80
C PRO A 222 -5.37 -44.00 -9.46
N ASN A 223 -4.97 -43.66 -10.69
CA ASN A 223 -5.59 -42.63 -11.52
C ASN A 223 -6.96 -43.10 -12.05
N ALA A 224 -7.99 -43.08 -11.22
CA ALA A 224 -9.36 -43.35 -11.66
C ALA A 224 -10.14 -42.02 -11.85
N ILE A 225 -10.08 -41.45 -13.06
CA ILE A 225 -10.97 -40.35 -13.47
C ILE A 225 -12.14 -40.97 -14.23
N SER A 226 -13.33 -41.04 -13.61
CA SER A 226 -14.56 -41.47 -14.30
C SER A 226 -15.41 -40.26 -14.67
N VAL A 227 -15.72 -40.11 -15.96
CA VAL A 227 -16.71 -39.15 -16.45
C VAL A 227 -18.09 -39.82 -16.38
N ARG A 228 -19.00 -39.33 -15.53
CA ARG A 228 -20.43 -39.71 -15.57
C ARG A 228 -21.26 -38.53 -16.08
N ARG A 229 -22.33 -38.87 -16.82
CA ARG A 229 -23.38 -37.92 -17.22
C ARG A 229 -24.11 -37.37 -15.99
#